data_AF-A0A0Q0CAN9-F1
#
_entry.id   AF-A0A0Q0CAN9-F1
#
_cell.length_a   1.000
_cell.length_b   1.000
_cell.length_c   1.000
_cell.angle_alpha   90.00
_cell.angle_beta   90.00
_cell.angle_gamma   90.00
#
_symmetry.space_group_name_H-M   'P 1'
#
loop_
_entity.id
_entity.type
_entity.pdbx_description
1 polymer ?
#
loop_
_entity_poly.entity_id
_entity_poly.type
_entity_poly.pdbx_seq_one_letter_code
_entity_poly.pdbx_strand_id
1 'polypeptide(L)'
;MNRTVLFNSNQAFPNGQRGMVLLVSLVFLLLLTLLGISSMQNATLQEKMAGSVTVRNQSFQSAEALLRQGESSIMLSGFSLAACSTPSSCAPPAESTTVVAAGTGASGVKWIGTPVALYGIQNLGRPYGPLTKCVNPDLSKMTVYRVTAVAIQGPSRTVLESIYVTGC
;
A
#
# COMPACT_ATOMS: atom_id res chain seq x y z
N MET A 1 73.56 -24.61 60.20
CA MET A 1 72.84 -24.37 58.93
C MET A 1 71.38 -24.08 59.25
N ASN A 2 70.92 -22.83 59.11
CA ASN A 2 69.53 -22.50 58.74
C ASN A 2 69.33 -20.98 58.71
N ARG A 3 68.99 -20.45 57.53
CA ARG A 3 68.36 -19.13 57.39
C ARG A 3 66.99 -19.36 56.74
N THR A 4 65.94 -19.15 57.52
CA THR A 4 64.56 -19.07 57.03
C THR A 4 64.37 -17.73 56.34
N VAL A 5 64.25 -17.75 55.01
CA VAL A 5 63.91 -16.57 54.21
C VAL A 5 62.39 -16.49 54.15
N LEU A 6 61.79 -15.52 54.85
CA LEU A 6 60.37 -15.19 54.74
C LEU A 6 60.18 -14.16 53.62
N PHE A 7 59.61 -14.58 52.49
CA PHE A 7 59.15 -13.67 51.45
C PHE A 7 57.75 -13.16 51.81
N ASN A 8 57.67 -11.94 52.34
CA ASN A 8 56.42 -11.21 52.47
C ASN A 8 56.31 -10.17 51.35
N SER A 9 55.74 -10.56 50.21
CA SER A 9 55.44 -9.67 49.10
C SER A 9 53.99 -9.20 49.18
N ASN A 10 53.73 -8.16 49.97
CA ASN A 10 52.52 -7.35 49.79
C ASN A 10 52.73 -6.50 48.53
N GLN A 11 52.18 -6.94 47.39
CA GLN A 11 52.12 -6.11 46.20
C GLN A 11 51.13 -4.96 46.45
N ALA A 12 51.66 -3.83 46.91
CA ALA A 12 50.92 -2.58 46.97
C ALA A 12 50.71 -2.09 45.54
N PHE A 13 49.44 -2.01 45.11
CA PHE A 13 49.10 -1.40 43.83
C PHE A 13 49.62 0.05 43.81
N PRO A 14 50.38 0.46 42.78
CA PRO A 14 50.91 1.81 42.70
C PRO A 14 49.77 2.83 42.68
N ASN A 15 49.78 3.75 43.65
CA ASN A 15 48.80 4.85 43.83
C ASN A 15 49.01 5.98 42.81
N GLY A 16 49.01 5.67 41.51
CA GLY A 16 49.24 6.64 40.45
C GLY A 16 48.33 6.42 39.26
N GLN A 17 47.10 6.98 39.31
CA GLN A 17 46.26 7.47 38.21
C GLN A 17 44.78 7.56 38.67
N ARG A 18 44.41 8.66 39.36
CA ARG A 18 43.02 8.91 39.80
C ARG A 18 42.20 9.81 38.86
N GLY A 19 42.73 10.21 37.70
CA GLY A 19 42.03 11.12 36.77
C GLY A 19 41.49 10.49 35.47
N MET A 20 42.09 9.40 35.00
CA MET A 20 41.80 8.82 33.67
C MET A 20 40.50 8.02 33.61
N VAL A 21 40.07 7.43 34.73
CA VAL A 21 38.88 6.56 34.80
C VAL A 21 37.62 7.30 34.37
N LEU A 22 37.48 8.56 34.78
CA LEU A 22 36.31 9.38 34.45
C LEU A 22 36.24 9.66 32.94
N LEU A 23 37.38 10.00 32.31
CA LEU A 23 37.44 10.22 30.86
C LEU A 23 37.11 8.95 30.07
N VAL A 24 37.70 7.81 30.46
CA VAL A 24 37.41 6.52 29.81
C VAL A 24 35.93 6.17 29.95
N SER A 25 35.36 6.32 31.15
CA SER A 25 33.93 6.07 31.38
C SER A 25 33.02 6.97 30.54
N LEU A 26 33.38 8.25 30.37
CA LEU A 26 32.61 9.19 29.57
C LEU A 26 32.67 8.84 28.08
N VAL A 27 33.84 8.44 27.58
CA VAL A 27 33.99 7.98 26.18
C VAL A 27 33.17 6.72 25.95
N PHE A 28 33.21 5.74 26.86
CA PHE A 28 32.38 4.54 26.76
C PHE A 28 30.88 4.86 26.81
N LEU A 29 30.44 5.73 27.72
CA LEU A 29 29.04 6.19 27.78
C LEU A 29 28.63 6.89 26.48
N LEU A 30 29.47 7.78 25.94
CA LEU A 30 29.22 8.44 24.66
C LEU A 30 29.03 7.41 23.54
N LEU A 31 29.94 6.43 23.44
CA LEU A 31 29.84 5.37 22.43
C LEU A 31 28.53 4.57 22.58
N LEU A 32 28.16 4.18 23.80
CA LEU A 32 26.90 3.47 24.05
C LEU A 32 25.67 4.31 23.67
N THR A 33 25.68 5.61 23.96
CA THR A 33 24.58 6.51 23.56
C THR A 33 24.46 6.62 22.04
N LEU A 34 25.58 6.75 21.32
CA LEU A 34 25.58 6.81 19.85
C LEU A 34 25.07 5.51 19.23
N LEU A 35 25.48 4.37 19.78
CA LEU A 35 24.96 3.05 19.36
C LEU A 35 23.45 2.94 19.62
N GLY A 36 22.99 3.40 20.79
CA GLY A 36 21.58 3.44 21.14
C GLY A 36 20.77 4.31 20.18
N ILE A 37 21.25 5.52 19.89
CA ILE A 37 20.60 6.46 18.96
C ILE A 37 20.53 5.87 17.55
N SER A 38 21.63 5.29 17.04
CA SER A 38 21.67 4.65 15.72
C SER A 38 20.65 3.50 15.60
N SER A 39 20.54 2.67 16.66
CA SER A 39 19.53 1.61 16.71
C SER A 39 18.09 2.14 16.69
N MET A 40 17.80 3.19 17.46
CA MET A 40 16.46 3.81 17.48
C MET A 40 16.10 4.47 16.15
N GLN A 41 17.07 5.09 15.47
CA GLN A 41 16.86 5.68 14.14
C GLN A 41 16.45 4.60 13.13
N ASN A 42 17.13 3.45 13.13
CA ASN A 42 16.78 2.33 12.27
C ASN A 42 15.39 1.76 12.60
N ALA A 43 15.05 1.59 13.87
CA ALA A 43 13.72 1.15 14.28
C ALA A 43 12.62 2.12 13.80
N THR A 44 12.86 3.42 13.91
CA THR A 44 11.93 4.46 13.45
C THR A 44 11.73 4.42 11.93
N LEU A 45 12.79 4.17 11.16
CA LEU A 45 12.68 4.02 9.70
C LEU A 45 11.90 2.77 9.31
N GLN A 46 12.13 1.65 10.00
CA GLN A 46 11.39 0.40 9.79
C GLN A 46 9.91 0.57 10.11
N GLU A 47 9.57 1.27 11.20
CA GLU A 47 8.18 1.58 11.55
C GLU A 47 7.50 2.42 10.46
N LYS A 48 8.15 3.47 9.96
CA LYS A 48 7.62 4.29 8.86
C LYS A 48 7.42 3.48 7.57
N MET A 49 8.35 2.59 7.23
CA MET A 49 8.22 1.71 6.07
C MET A 49 7.07 0.71 6.26
N ALA A 50 6.96 0.08 7.42
CA ALA A 50 5.86 -0.84 7.75
C ALA A 50 4.50 -0.13 7.72
N GLY A 51 4.42 1.09 8.25
CA GLY A 51 3.22 1.92 8.19
C GLY A 51 2.83 2.27 6.74
N SER A 52 3.79 2.69 5.92
CA SER A 52 3.56 3.00 4.49
C SER A 52 3.02 1.80 3.71
N VAL A 53 3.59 0.61 3.90
CA VAL A 53 3.12 -0.63 3.26
C VAL A 53 1.71 -0.98 3.74
N THR A 54 1.44 -0.85 5.05
CA THR A 54 0.12 -1.13 5.62
C THR A 54 -0.95 -0.23 5.03
N VAL A 55 -0.69 1.07 4.93
CA VAL A 55 -1.62 2.05 4.35
C VAL A 55 -1.89 1.75 2.86
N ARG A 56 -0.86 1.40 2.09
CA ARG A 56 -1.01 1.01 0.67
C ARG A 56 -1.81 -0.29 0.50
N ASN A 57 -1.60 -1.27 1.38
CA ASN A 57 -2.36 -2.51 1.35
C ASN A 57 -3.83 -2.29 1.71
N GLN A 58 -4.11 -1.42 2.67
CA GLN A 58 -5.49 -1.06 3.02
C GLN A 58 -6.22 -0.36 1.86
N SER A 59 -5.57 0.60 1.19
CA SER A 59 -6.17 1.22 -0.01
C SER A 59 -6.37 0.20 -1.12
N PHE A 60 -5.43 -0.72 -1.34
CA PHE A 60 -5.56 -1.77 -2.34
C PHE A 60 -6.74 -2.72 -2.05
N GLN A 61 -6.83 -3.25 -0.82
CA GLN A 61 -7.93 -4.14 -0.42
C GLN A 61 -9.29 -3.46 -0.53
N SER A 62 -9.37 -2.18 -0.16
CA SER A 62 -10.60 -1.39 -0.30
C SER A 62 -10.98 -1.18 -1.77
N ALA A 63 -10.00 -0.89 -2.64
CA ALA A 63 -10.25 -0.78 -4.07
C ALA A 63 -10.70 -2.11 -4.66
N GLU A 64 -10.09 -3.23 -4.26
CA GLU A 64 -10.47 -4.57 -4.72
C GLU A 64 -11.89 -4.92 -4.28
N ALA A 65 -12.26 -4.65 -3.03
CA ALA A 65 -13.61 -4.92 -2.52
C ALA A 65 -14.69 -4.18 -3.34
N LEU A 66 -14.45 -2.90 -3.66
CA LEU A 66 -15.39 -2.10 -4.46
C LEU A 66 -15.36 -2.50 -5.94
N LEU A 67 -14.22 -2.93 -6.47
CA LEU A 67 -14.11 -3.50 -7.81
C LEU A 67 -15.00 -4.74 -7.94
N ARG A 68 -14.90 -5.68 -6.98
CA ARG A 68 -15.75 -6.88 -6.92
C ARG A 68 -17.23 -6.54 -6.79
N GLN A 69 -17.57 -5.52 -6.01
CA GLN A 69 -18.95 -5.04 -5.91
C GLN A 69 -19.45 -4.49 -7.25
N GLY A 70 -18.63 -3.71 -7.96
CA GLY A 70 -18.95 -3.22 -9.30
C GLY A 70 -19.15 -4.36 -10.30
N GLU A 71 -18.26 -5.35 -10.32
CA GLU A 71 -18.39 -6.56 -11.15
C GLU A 71 -19.68 -7.33 -10.84
N SER A 72 -19.99 -7.53 -9.56
CA SER A 72 -21.22 -8.22 -9.14
C SER A 72 -22.49 -7.46 -9.55
N SER A 73 -22.46 -6.12 -9.55
CA SER A 73 -23.61 -5.32 -9.96
C SER A 73 -23.96 -5.49 -11.44
N ILE A 74 -22.98 -5.80 -12.30
CA ILE A 74 -23.17 -6.08 -13.72
C ILE A 74 -23.90 -7.42 -13.92
N MET A 75 -23.74 -8.38 -13.00
CA MET A 75 -24.39 -9.69 -13.07
C MET A 75 -25.86 -9.67 -12.62
N LEU A 76 -26.35 -8.56 -12.08
CA LEU A 76 -27.73 -8.45 -11.63
C LEU A 76 -28.70 -8.45 -12.82
N SER A 77 -29.84 -9.15 -12.65
CA SER A 77 -30.89 -9.18 -13.66
C SER A 77 -31.42 -7.77 -13.93
N GLY A 78 -31.34 -7.31 -15.19
CA GLY A 78 -31.81 -5.99 -15.60
C GLY A 78 -30.75 -4.89 -15.53
N PHE A 79 -29.49 -5.20 -15.22
CA PHE A 79 -28.40 -4.23 -15.36
C PHE A 79 -28.28 -3.79 -16.83
N SER A 80 -28.45 -2.49 -17.08
CA SER A 80 -28.26 -1.89 -18.38
C SER A 80 -27.70 -0.50 -18.20
N LEU A 81 -26.63 -0.21 -18.93
CA LEU A 81 -25.99 1.10 -18.97
C LEU A 81 -25.84 1.50 -20.43
N ALA A 82 -26.09 2.77 -20.75
CA ALA A 82 -25.87 3.29 -22.09
C ALA A 82 -24.39 3.12 -22.49
N ALA A 83 -24.16 2.60 -23.69
CA ALA A 83 -22.82 2.52 -24.25
C ALA A 83 -22.21 3.92 -24.37
N CYS A 84 -20.91 4.02 -24.09
CA CYS A 84 -20.16 5.24 -24.32
C CYS A 84 -20.24 5.60 -25.82
N SER A 85 -20.54 6.87 -26.11
CA SER A 85 -20.82 7.36 -27.47
C SER A 85 -19.67 8.18 -28.06
N THR A 86 -18.81 8.74 -27.21
CA THR A 86 -17.64 9.52 -27.61
C THR A 86 -16.35 8.85 -27.15
N PRO A 87 -15.23 9.04 -27.87
CA PRO A 87 -13.93 8.55 -27.42
C PRO A 87 -13.53 9.01 -26.02
N SER A 88 -13.93 10.22 -25.61
CA SER A 88 -13.67 10.75 -24.27
C SER A 88 -14.49 10.06 -23.17
N SER A 89 -15.72 9.62 -23.48
CA SER A 89 -16.56 8.84 -22.56
C SER A 89 -16.17 7.36 -22.48
N CYS A 90 -15.49 6.83 -23.49
CA CYS A 90 -14.96 5.46 -23.52
C CYS A 90 -13.51 5.35 -22.99
N ALA A 91 -12.79 6.48 -22.94
CA ALA A 91 -11.46 6.54 -22.35
C ALA A 91 -11.52 6.18 -20.85
N PRO A 92 -10.42 5.65 -20.28
CA PRO A 92 -10.31 5.50 -18.83
C PRO A 92 -10.67 6.80 -18.11
N PRO A 93 -11.45 6.76 -17.02
CA PRO A 93 -11.93 7.98 -16.36
C PRO A 93 -10.74 8.75 -15.79
N ALA A 94 -10.47 9.95 -16.29
CA ALA A 94 -9.35 10.78 -15.83
C ALA A 94 -9.52 11.20 -14.37
N GLU A 95 -10.77 11.35 -13.94
CA GLU A 95 -11.17 11.66 -12.57
C GLU A 95 -10.92 10.50 -11.59
N SER A 96 -10.56 9.31 -12.04
CA SER A 96 -10.16 8.20 -11.15
C SER A 96 -9.00 8.59 -10.21
N THR A 97 -8.20 9.59 -10.59
CA THR A 97 -7.09 10.15 -9.81
C THR A 97 -7.49 11.26 -8.84
N THR A 98 -8.69 11.84 -8.98
CA THR A 98 -9.12 13.02 -8.20
C THR A 98 -10.47 12.85 -7.50
N VAL A 99 -11.28 11.86 -7.88
CA VAL A 99 -12.61 11.61 -7.30
C VAL A 99 -12.49 11.26 -5.82
N VAL A 100 -13.35 11.84 -4.99
CA VAL A 100 -13.38 11.66 -3.52
C VAL A 100 -14.79 11.44 -2.96
N ALA A 101 -15.81 11.54 -3.81
CA ALA A 101 -17.20 11.38 -3.41
C ALA A 101 -18.01 10.72 -4.53
N ALA A 102 -19.13 10.10 -4.15
CA ALA A 102 -20.10 9.58 -5.10
C ALA A 102 -20.74 10.71 -5.92
N GLY A 103 -21.05 10.43 -7.18
CA GLY A 103 -21.57 11.41 -8.11
C GLY A 103 -21.22 11.10 -9.56
N THR A 104 -21.62 11.96 -10.49
CA THR A 104 -21.27 11.80 -11.90
C THR A 104 -20.00 12.58 -12.20
N GLY A 105 -18.97 11.89 -12.69
CA GLY A 105 -17.70 12.48 -13.08
C GLY A 105 -17.76 13.17 -14.45
N ALA A 106 -16.68 13.88 -14.80
CA ALA A 106 -16.58 14.60 -16.07
C ALA A 106 -16.63 13.67 -17.30
N SER A 107 -16.21 12.41 -17.16
CA SER A 107 -16.32 11.40 -18.22
C SER A 107 -17.73 10.77 -18.33
N GLY A 108 -18.70 11.27 -17.56
CA GLY A 108 -20.07 10.73 -17.50
C GLY A 108 -20.21 9.46 -16.66
N VAL A 109 -19.12 9.01 -16.03
CA VAL A 109 -19.11 7.83 -15.16
C VAL A 109 -19.76 8.16 -13.83
N LYS A 110 -20.74 7.35 -13.43
CA LYS A 110 -21.36 7.46 -12.11
C LYS A 110 -20.51 6.70 -11.09
N TRP A 111 -19.89 7.44 -10.18
CA TRP A 111 -19.14 6.93 -9.04
C TRP A 111 -20.09 6.61 -7.90
N ILE A 112 -20.00 5.37 -7.40
CA ILE A 112 -20.84 4.82 -6.34
C ILE A 112 -19.92 4.22 -5.29
N GLY A 113 -20.26 4.37 -4.01
CA GLY A 113 -19.52 3.76 -2.92
C GLY A 113 -19.53 4.63 -1.67
N THR A 114 -18.42 4.55 -0.93
CA THR A 114 -18.18 5.26 0.32
C THR A 114 -17.17 6.40 0.09
N PRO A 115 -17.01 7.33 1.05
CA PRO A 115 -15.99 8.39 0.93
C PRO A 115 -14.55 7.87 0.81
N VAL A 116 -14.27 6.64 1.25
CA VAL A 116 -12.94 6.03 1.23
C VAL A 116 -12.72 5.10 0.04
N ALA A 117 -13.79 4.63 -0.61
CA ALA A 117 -13.70 3.74 -1.75
C ALA A 117 -14.94 3.84 -2.65
N LEU A 118 -14.71 4.02 -3.94
CA LEU A 118 -15.69 4.27 -4.98
C LEU A 118 -15.45 3.33 -6.16
N TYR A 119 -16.49 2.97 -6.89
CA TYR A 119 -16.37 2.33 -8.19
C TYR A 119 -17.25 3.04 -9.22
N GLY A 120 -16.85 2.96 -10.48
CA GLY A 120 -17.58 3.45 -11.63
C GLY A 120 -17.60 2.38 -12.72
N ILE A 121 -18.69 2.32 -13.47
CA ILE A 121 -18.87 1.36 -14.57
C ILE A 121 -19.04 2.14 -15.87
N GLN A 122 -18.30 1.74 -16.90
CA GLN A 122 -18.43 2.22 -18.27
C GLN A 122 -18.86 1.06 -19.16
N ASN A 123 -19.86 1.28 -20.02
CA ASN A 123 -20.20 0.34 -21.09
C ASN A 123 -19.38 0.71 -22.34
N LEU A 124 -18.44 -0.15 -22.72
CA LEU A 124 -17.56 0.02 -23.89
C LEU A 124 -18.19 -0.48 -25.19
N GLY A 125 -19.40 -1.03 -25.14
CA GLY A 125 -20.11 -1.57 -26.29
C GLY A 125 -19.72 -3.00 -26.60
N ARG A 126 -19.74 -3.35 -27.89
CA ARG A 126 -19.49 -4.72 -28.35
C ARG A 126 -17.99 -5.03 -28.43
N PRO A 127 -17.58 -6.28 -28.15
CA PRO A 127 -16.19 -6.67 -28.34
C PRO A 127 -15.82 -6.63 -29.84
N TYR A 128 -14.62 -6.12 -30.14
CA TYR A 128 -14.09 -6.02 -31.52
C TYR A 128 -13.41 -7.30 -32.03
N GLY A 129 -13.45 -8.40 -31.26
CA GLY A 129 -12.78 -9.65 -31.62
C GLY A 129 -13.30 -10.86 -30.84
N PRO A 130 -12.85 -12.08 -31.22
CA PRO A 130 -13.29 -13.32 -30.58
C PRO A 130 -12.79 -13.40 -29.14
N LEU A 131 -13.69 -13.74 -28.22
CA LEU A 131 -13.37 -13.95 -26.81
C LEU A 131 -13.19 -15.45 -26.54
N THR A 132 -11.94 -15.87 -26.35
CA THR A 132 -11.54 -17.29 -26.21
C THR A 132 -12.15 -17.98 -24.97
N LYS A 133 -12.66 -17.23 -23.98
CA LYS A 133 -13.23 -17.77 -22.74
C LYS A 133 -14.75 -17.98 -22.77
N CYS A 134 -15.42 -17.72 -23.90
CA CYS A 134 -16.88 -17.78 -23.99
C CYS A 134 -17.35 -19.07 -24.67
N VAL A 135 -18.37 -19.72 -24.10
CA VAL A 135 -19.01 -20.91 -24.70
C VAL A 135 -20.09 -20.43 -25.67
N ASN A 136 -19.97 -20.75 -26.96
CA ASN A 136 -20.87 -20.30 -28.04
C ASN A 136 -21.05 -18.77 -28.13
N PRO A 137 -20.02 -18.03 -28.59
CA PRO A 137 -20.05 -16.58 -28.55
C PRO A 137 -21.05 -15.96 -29.56
N ASP A 138 -22.21 -15.51 -29.09
CA ASP A 138 -23.10 -14.63 -29.85
C ASP A 138 -22.68 -13.17 -29.65
N LEU A 139 -21.84 -12.67 -30.56
CA LEU A 139 -21.32 -11.29 -30.55
C LEU A 139 -22.43 -10.22 -30.48
N SER A 140 -23.65 -10.55 -30.89
CA SER A 140 -24.78 -9.60 -30.88
C SER A 140 -25.31 -9.34 -29.48
N LYS A 141 -25.10 -10.29 -28.55
CA LYS A 141 -25.55 -10.24 -27.15
C LYS A 141 -24.44 -9.87 -26.18
N MET A 142 -23.20 -9.75 -26.68
CA MET A 142 -22.05 -9.42 -25.85
C MET A 142 -21.94 -7.93 -25.60
N THR A 143 -21.65 -7.58 -24.36
CA THR A 143 -21.33 -6.21 -23.97
C THR A 143 -20.11 -6.22 -23.07
N VAL A 144 -19.15 -5.34 -23.38
CA VAL A 144 -17.93 -5.15 -22.63
C VAL A 144 -18.13 -3.98 -21.68
N TYR A 145 -17.85 -4.20 -20.41
CA TYR A 145 -17.86 -3.19 -19.37
C TYR A 145 -16.45 -2.99 -18.82
N ARG A 146 -16.08 -1.74 -18.56
CA ARG A 146 -14.94 -1.41 -17.70
C ARG A 146 -15.47 -1.07 -16.32
N VAL A 147 -14.94 -1.72 -15.30
CA VAL A 147 -15.15 -1.35 -13.91
C VAL A 147 -13.87 -0.69 -13.42
N THR A 148 -13.96 0.55 -12.97
CA THR A 148 -12.84 1.28 -12.37
C THR A 148 -13.16 1.47 -10.90
N ALA A 149 -12.31 0.97 -10.01
CA ALA A 149 -12.42 1.16 -8.57
C ALA A 149 -11.29 2.06 -8.07
N VAL A 150 -11.61 2.93 -7.13
CA VAL A 150 -10.73 3.92 -6.54
C VAL A 150 -10.88 3.83 -5.04
N ALA A 151 -9.78 3.71 -4.30
CA ALA A 151 -9.80 3.81 -2.85
C ALA A 151 -8.70 4.72 -2.34
N ILE A 152 -8.99 5.39 -1.23
CA ILE A 152 -8.16 6.41 -0.62
C ILE A 152 -7.99 6.06 0.86
N GLN A 153 -6.76 5.78 1.26
CA GLN A 153 -6.38 5.58 2.65
C GLN A 153 -5.25 6.56 3.00
N GLY A 154 -5.58 7.62 3.73
CA GLY A 154 -4.64 8.69 4.04
C GLY A 154 -3.96 9.25 2.77
N PRO A 155 -2.62 9.21 2.66
CA PRO A 155 -1.92 9.68 1.47
C PRO A 155 -1.92 8.67 0.30
N SER A 156 -2.41 7.43 0.50
CA SER A 156 -2.39 6.40 -0.53
C SER A 156 -3.70 6.39 -1.31
N ARG A 157 -3.60 6.58 -2.63
CA ARG A 157 -4.70 6.32 -3.57
C ARG A 157 -4.34 5.09 -4.39
N THR A 158 -5.29 4.17 -4.50
CA THR A 158 -5.20 3.01 -5.39
C THR A 158 -6.33 3.08 -6.41
N VAL A 159 -5.98 2.89 -7.69
CA VAL A 159 -6.94 2.77 -8.79
C VAL A 159 -6.76 1.40 -9.41
N LEU A 160 -7.85 0.63 -9.49
CA LEU A 160 -7.88 -0.68 -10.13
C LEU A 160 -8.87 -0.63 -11.30
N GLU A 161 -8.52 -1.30 -12.39
CA GLU A 161 -9.40 -1.45 -13.55
C GLU A 161 -9.58 -2.92 -13.90
N SER A 162 -10.81 -3.29 -14.22
CA SER A 162 -11.18 -4.62 -14.71
C SER A 162 -12.05 -4.48 -15.94
N ILE A 163 -11.88 -5.40 -16.88
CA ILE A 163 -12.73 -5.53 -18.06
C ILE A 163 -13.59 -6.77 -17.87
N TYR A 164 -14.91 -6.54 -17.81
CA TYR A 164 -15.91 -7.57 -17.62
C TYR A 164 -16.75 -7.72 -18.89
N VAL A 165 -17.09 -8.95 -19.27
CA VAL A 165 -17.92 -9.22 -20.44
C VAL A 165 -19.15 -10.00 -20.02
N THR A 166 -20.32 -9.53 -20.45
CA THR A 166 -21.60 -10.23 -20.30
C THR A 166 -22.05 -10.85 -21.62
N GLY A 167 -22.92 -11.85 -21.58
CA GLY A 167 -23.45 -12.50 -22.79
C GLY A 167 -22.53 -13.58 -23.37
N CYS A 168 -21.57 -14.01 -22.55
CA CYS A 168 -21.00 -15.35 -22.58
C CYS A 168 -21.77 -16.20 -21.54
#